data_AF-A0A9P8P7R5-F1
#
_entry.id   AF-A0A9P8P7R5-F1
#
_cell.length_a   1.000
_cell.length_b   1.000
_cell.length_c   1.000
_cell.angle_alpha   90.00
_cell.angle_beta   90.00
_cell.angle_gamma   90.00
#
_symmetry.space_group_name_H-M   'P 1'
#
loop_
_entity.id
_entity.type
_entity.pdbx_description
1 polymer ?
#
loop_
_entity_poly.entity_id
_entity_poly.type
_entity_poly.pdbx_seq_one_letter_code
_entity_poly.pdbx_strand_id
1 'polypeptide(L)'
;MNYEPLDSLPYLDSDPTDLERNQIDELIREELKDIDIDKQLHPSIDQTKLKISLIEGITKPINEEQNDNFTIGGIDMSRYSNLSDYKILQISTSYTYLKKLSNVLQIKYTNNQWLINNDQLKHNNELIRQEIVNKRQKIDEINSYRQLKQQEIKPMLDYLNNKWEESLNNNINLGIEILKLKTKP
;
A
#
# COMPACT_ATOMS: atom_id res chain seq x y z
N MET A 1 27.52 -4.88 -2.40
CA MET A 1 26.77 -6.12 -2.65
C MET A 1 26.45 -6.14 -4.13
N ASN A 2 27.01 -7.09 -4.88
CA ASN A 2 26.54 -7.37 -6.23
C ASN A 2 25.16 -8.01 -6.05
N TYR A 3 24.09 -7.23 -6.26
CA TYR A 3 22.78 -7.81 -6.42
C TYR A 3 22.82 -8.58 -7.74
N GLU A 4 22.89 -9.90 -7.68
CA GLU A 4 22.43 -10.70 -8.81
C GLU A 4 20.95 -10.36 -8.98
N PRO A 5 20.54 -9.83 -10.14
CA PRO A 5 19.13 -9.60 -10.38
C PRO A 5 18.43 -10.96 -10.30
N LEU A 6 17.57 -11.12 -9.29
CA LEU A 6 16.67 -12.26 -9.17
C LEU A 6 15.85 -12.34 -10.46
N ASP A 7 16.18 -13.31 -11.31
CA ASP A 7 15.63 -13.43 -12.67
C ASP A 7 14.29 -14.17 -12.61
N SER A 8 13.24 -13.43 -12.23
CA SER A 8 11.87 -13.84 -12.54
C SER A 8 11.42 -13.03 -13.75
N LEU A 9 10.87 -13.71 -14.75
CA LEU A 9 10.47 -13.13 -16.03
C LEU A 9 8.94 -13.24 -16.20
N PRO A 10 8.12 -12.39 -15.55
CA PRO A 10 6.67 -12.52 -15.53
C PRO A 10 5.95 -12.57 -16.89
N TYR A 11 6.56 -12.04 -17.96
CA TYR A 11 5.95 -12.08 -19.31
C TYR A 11 6.33 -13.33 -20.11
N LEU A 12 7.30 -14.13 -19.63
CA LEU A 12 7.72 -15.40 -20.25
C LEU A 12 7.35 -16.60 -19.40
N ASP A 13 7.53 -16.50 -18.08
CA ASP A 13 7.23 -17.54 -17.13
C ASP A 13 5.71 -17.76 -17.07
N SER A 14 5.30 -19.02 -16.98
CA SER A 14 3.89 -19.34 -16.75
C SER A 14 3.51 -18.97 -15.32
N ASP A 15 2.29 -18.45 -15.13
CA ASP A 15 1.79 -18.18 -13.78
C ASP A 15 1.79 -19.48 -12.96
N PRO A 16 2.37 -19.48 -11.74
CA PRO A 16 2.41 -20.67 -10.92
C PRO A 16 1.00 -21.08 -10.54
N THR A 17 0.72 -22.38 -10.63
CA THR A 17 -0.57 -22.97 -10.25
C THR A 17 -0.82 -22.80 -8.75
N ASP A 18 -2.08 -22.84 -8.32
CA ASP A 18 -2.43 -22.69 -6.90
C ASP A 18 -1.77 -23.77 -6.01
N LEU A 19 -1.51 -24.97 -6.55
CA LEU A 19 -0.79 -26.02 -5.86
C LEU A 19 0.69 -25.67 -5.65
N GLU A 20 1.36 -25.21 -6.71
CA GLU A 20 2.76 -24.77 -6.64
C GLU A 20 2.91 -23.57 -5.70
N ARG A 21 1.96 -22.63 -5.72
CA ARG A 21 1.93 -21.49 -4.79
C ARG A 21 1.88 -21.95 -3.33
N ASN A 22 1.01 -22.91 -3.01
CA ASN A 22 0.92 -23.45 -1.66
C ASN A 22 2.22 -24.16 -1.23
N GLN A 23 2.85 -24.93 -2.14
CA GLN A 23 4.13 -25.58 -1.85
C GLN A 23 5.26 -24.57 -1.64
N ILE A 24 5.30 -23.51 -2.45
CA ILE A 24 6.26 -22.41 -2.30
C ILE A 24 6.04 -21.71 -0.96
N ASP A 25 4.79 -21.41 -0.59
CA ASP A 25 4.45 -20.78 0.69
C ASP A 25 4.84 -21.67 1.89
N GLU A 26 4.69 -22.99 1.78
CA GLU A 26 5.16 -23.94 2.79
C GLU A 26 6.68 -23.89 2.96
N LEU A 27 7.44 -23.93 1.86
CA LEU A 27 8.90 -23.82 1.88
C LEU A 27 9.36 -22.47 2.45
N ILE A 28 8.73 -21.37 2.06
CA ILE A 28 9.02 -20.04 2.62
C ILE A 28 8.78 -20.04 4.13
N ARG A 29 7.67 -20.64 4.60
CA ARG A 29 7.38 -20.72 6.03
C ARG A 29 8.39 -21.59 6.78
N GLU A 30 8.94 -22.62 6.15
CA GLU A 30 10.01 -23.43 6.75
C GLU A 30 11.29 -22.62 6.91
N GLU A 31 11.74 -21.92 5.87
CA GLU A 31 12.91 -21.03 5.92
C GLU A 31 12.74 -19.89 6.93
N LEU A 32 11.53 -19.35 7.06
CA LEU A 32 11.23 -18.30 8.03
C LEU A 32 11.22 -18.77 9.49
N LYS A 33 11.15 -20.08 9.79
CA LYS A 33 11.24 -20.58 11.18
C LYS A 33 12.63 -20.37 11.77
N ASP A 34 13.66 -20.43 10.93
CA ASP A 34 15.05 -20.32 11.35
C ASP A 34 15.51 -18.86 11.49
N ILE A 35 14.72 -17.92 10.96
CA ILE A 35 15.02 -16.48 10.96
C ILE A 35 14.10 -15.77 11.96
N ASP A 36 14.67 -15.19 13.02
CA ASP A 36 13.95 -14.25 13.91
C ASP A 36 13.66 -12.93 13.16
N ILE A 37 12.56 -12.90 12.42
CA ILE A 37 12.09 -11.75 11.60
C ILE A 37 12.01 -10.47 12.44
N ASP A 38 11.65 -10.59 13.71
CA ASP A 38 11.49 -9.46 14.64
C ASP A 38 12.84 -8.83 15.07
N LYS A 39 13.96 -9.56 14.96
CA LYS A 39 15.29 -9.07 15.41
C LYS A 39 16.15 -8.54 14.27
N GLN A 40 15.93 -8.97 13.04
CA GLN A 40 16.69 -8.52 11.86
C GLN A 40 15.78 -7.79 10.88
N LEU A 41 15.25 -6.64 11.32
CA LEU A 41 14.59 -5.73 10.39
C LEU A 41 15.62 -5.22 9.37
N HIS A 42 15.25 -5.23 8.08
CA HIS A 42 16.14 -4.76 7.01
C HIS A 42 16.64 -3.34 7.33
N PRO A 43 17.95 -3.03 7.15
CA PRO A 43 18.54 -1.75 7.57
C PRO A 43 17.92 -0.50 6.92
N SER A 44 17.16 -0.65 5.84
CA SER A 44 16.39 0.44 5.21
C SER A 44 15.05 0.74 5.89
N ILE A 45 14.59 -0.11 6.80
CA ILE A 45 13.38 0.13 7.60
C ILE A 45 13.82 0.85 8.87
N ASP A 46 13.86 2.18 8.76
CA ASP A 46 14.06 3.05 9.91
C ASP A 46 12.83 2.92 10.83
N GLN A 47 12.95 2.10 11.87
CA GLN A 47 11.90 1.86 12.88
C GLN A 47 11.37 3.17 13.50
N THR A 48 12.15 4.25 13.41
CA THR A 48 11.74 5.57 13.91
C THR A 48 10.65 6.24 13.05
N LYS A 49 10.49 5.86 11.79
CA LYS A 49 9.48 6.43 10.86
C LYS A 49 8.11 5.79 10.93
N LEU A 50 7.97 4.66 11.64
CA LEU A 50 6.66 4.04 11.88
C LEU A 50 5.84 4.74 12.97
N LYS A 51 6.35 5.83 13.56
CA LYS A 51 5.58 6.71 14.45
C LYS A 51 4.79 7.77 13.67
N ILE A 52 4.04 7.37 12.64
CA ILE A 52 3.03 8.26 12.08
C ILE A 52 1.77 8.08 12.90
N SER A 53 1.71 8.77 14.05
CA SER A 53 0.49 9.51 14.38
C SER A 53 0.79 10.57 15.44
N LEU A 54 1.06 11.79 14.97
CA LEU A 54 0.98 12.98 15.81
C LEU A 54 -0.43 13.12 16.46
N ILE A 55 -1.44 12.49 15.85
CA ILE A 55 -2.82 12.44 16.32
C ILE A 55 -2.99 11.44 17.48
N GLU A 56 -2.32 10.28 17.45
CA GLU A 56 -2.41 9.30 18.53
C GLU A 56 -1.81 9.84 19.84
N GLY A 57 -0.74 10.63 19.78
CA GLY A 57 -0.18 11.25 20.99
C GLY A 57 -1.13 12.25 21.67
N ILE A 58 -2.05 12.85 20.91
CA ILE A 58 -3.03 13.82 21.41
C ILE A 58 -4.32 13.12 21.83
N THR A 59 -4.75 12.06 21.13
CA THR A 59 -6.04 11.39 21.36
C THR A 59 -5.97 10.11 22.20
N LYS A 60 -4.82 9.44 22.31
CA LYS A 60 -4.65 8.25 23.18
C LYS A 60 -4.87 8.57 24.67
N PRO A 61 -4.27 9.62 25.27
CA PRO A 61 -4.54 9.93 26.68
C PRO A 61 -5.99 10.39 26.91
N ILE A 62 -6.67 10.91 25.88
CA ILE A 62 -8.08 11.32 25.90
C ILE A 62 -9.03 10.12 25.84
N ASN A 63 -8.64 9.03 25.19
CA ASN A 63 -9.48 7.85 25.00
C ASN A 63 -9.21 6.74 26.04
N GLU A 64 -8.00 6.65 26.59
CA GLU A 64 -7.62 5.65 27.60
C GLU A 64 -8.14 5.99 29.02
N GLU A 65 -8.40 7.28 29.32
CA GLU A 65 -9.02 7.73 30.57
C GLU A 65 -10.56 7.80 30.52
N GLN A 66 -11.18 7.25 29.49
CA GLN A 66 -12.64 7.06 29.46
C GLN A 66 -13.03 5.93 30.41
N ASN A 67 -13.01 6.24 31.71
CA ASN A 67 -13.94 5.64 32.67
C ASN A 67 -15.35 5.71 32.05
N ASP A 68 -16.19 4.69 32.25
CA ASP A 68 -17.57 4.61 31.73
C ASP A 68 -18.47 5.83 32.08
N ASN A 69 -17.99 6.76 32.92
CA ASN A 69 -18.65 8.01 33.31
C ASN A 69 -18.00 9.31 32.79
N PHE A 70 -16.85 9.27 32.11
CA PHE A 70 -16.22 10.47 31.53
C PHE A 70 -16.27 10.41 30.01
N THR A 71 -17.44 10.74 29.47
CA THR A 71 -17.51 11.22 28.10
C THR A 71 -16.86 12.59 28.06
N ILE A 72 -15.76 12.75 27.30
CA ILE A 72 -15.45 14.04 26.65
C ILE A 72 -16.50 14.21 25.54
N GLY A 73 -17.77 14.21 25.95
CA GLY A 73 -18.89 14.60 25.15
C GLY A 73 -18.65 16.07 24.91
N GLY A 74 -18.44 16.44 23.64
CA GLY A 74 -18.39 17.84 23.24
C GLY A 74 -19.51 18.62 23.93
N ILE A 75 -19.29 19.92 24.12
CA ILE A 75 -20.16 20.87 24.83
C ILE A 75 -21.60 20.34 25.05
N ASP A 76 -21.86 19.80 26.24
CA ASP A 76 -23.17 19.28 26.59
C ASP A 76 -24.21 20.40 26.57
N MET A 77 -25.16 20.30 25.64
CA MET A 77 -26.21 21.29 25.45
C MET A 77 -27.18 21.35 26.63
N SER A 78 -27.24 20.29 27.45
CA SER A 78 -28.05 20.25 28.67
C SER A 78 -27.63 21.34 29.69
N ARG A 79 -26.37 21.79 29.63
CA ARG A 79 -25.85 22.87 30.49
C ARG A 79 -26.51 24.23 30.23
N TYR A 80 -27.02 24.44 29.02
CA TYR A 80 -27.60 25.72 28.60
C TYR A 80 -29.13 25.69 28.48
N SER A 81 -29.77 24.55 28.79
CA SER A 81 -31.23 24.40 28.68
C SER A 81 -31.99 24.92 29.90
N ASN A 82 -31.35 25.00 31.07
CA ASN A 82 -32.00 25.48 32.29
C ASN A 82 -31.98 27.02 32.40
N LEU A 83 -33.00 27.67 31.85
CA LEU A 83 -33.16 29.13 31.84
C LEU A 83 -33.64 29.72 33.18
N SER A 84 -33.87 28.90 34.21
CA SER A 84 -34.30 29.38 35.53
C SER A 84 -33.16 29.99 36.36
N ASP A 85 -31.90 29.61 36.07
CA ASP A 85 -30.72 30.23 36.68
C ASP A 85 -30.37 31.52 35.93
N TYR A 86 -30.35 32.63 36.65
CA TYR A 86 -29.99 33.96 36.14
C TYR A 86 -28.62 33.98 35.43
N LYS A 87 -27.64 33.22 35.92
CA LYS A 87 -26.30 33.17 35.31
C LYS A 87 -26.34 32.50 33.92
N ILE A 88 -27.07 31.40 33.82
CA ILE A 88 -27.25 30.67 32.55
C ILE A 88 -28.06 31.52 31.58
N LEU A 89 -29.09 32.22 32.05
CA LEU A 89 -29.88 33.15 31.24
C LEU A 89 -29.01 34.27 30.66
N GLN A 90 -28.13 34.88 31.46
CA GLN A 90 -27.21 35.91 31.01
C GLN A 90 -26.24 35.40 29.92
N ILE A 91 -25.68 34.20 30.11
CA ILE A 91 -24.80 33.54 29.13
C ILE A 91 -25.56 33.21 27.84
N SER A 92 -26.76 32.67 27.95
CA SER A 92 -27.58 32.32 26.77
C SER A 92 -27.95 33.56 25.95
N THR A 93 -28.20 34.68 26.62
CA THR A 93 -28.58 35.95 25.98
C THR A 93 -27.38 36.58 25.27
N SER A 94 -26.21 36.61 25.92
CA SER A 94 -24.98 37.11 25.31
C SER A 94 -24.56 36.24 24.11
N TYR A 95 -24.63 34.92 24.24
CA TYR A 95 -24.35 33.99 23.14
C TYR A 95 -25.35 34.15 21.99
N THR A 96 -26.64 34.30 22.28
CA THR A 96 -27.67 34.51 21.25
C THR A 96 -27.43 35.81 20.49
N TYR A 97 -27.03 36.87 21.19
CA TYR A 97 -26.66 38.14 20.57
C TYR A 97 -25.45 38.00 19.64
N LEU A 98 -24.37 37.36 20.10
CA LEU A 98 -23.17 37.10 19.29
C LEU A 98 -23.48 36.19 18.09
N LYS A 99 -24.28 35.14 18.28
CA LYS A 99 -24.74 34.25 17.22
C LYS A 99 -25.54 35.02 16.16
N LYS A 100 -26.41 35.94 16.57
CA LYS A 100 -27.15 36.81 15.63
C LYS A 100 -26.19 37.65 14.78
N LEU A 101 -25.19 38.28 15.39
CA LEU A 101 -24.18 39.06 14.66
C LEU A 101 -23.37 38.19 13.69
N SER A 102 -22.93 37.01 14.15
CA SER A 102 -22.23 36.03 13.32
C SER A 102 -23.08 35.57 12.14
N ASN A 103 -24.36 35.28 12.36
CA ASN A 103 -25.29 34.84 11.32
C ASN A 103 -25.48 35.90 10.23
N VAL A 104 -25.50 37.19 10.59
CA VAL A 104 -25.60 38.28 9.60
C VAL A 104 -24.40 38.26 8.65
N LEU A 105 -23.19 38.11 9.21
CA LEU A 105 -21.97 37.98 8.39
C LEU A 105 -21.99 36.69 7.58
N GLN A 106 -22.42 35.58 8.18
CA GLN A 106 -22.53 34.29 7.52
C GLN A 106 -23.45 34.39 6.30
N ILE A 107 -24.67 34.91 6.44
CA ILE A 107 -25.62 35.05 5.32
C ILE A 107 -25.00 35.87 4.18
N LYS A 108 -24.23 36.92 4.50
CA LYS A 108 -23.60 37.78 3.50
C LYS A 108 -22.48 37.09 2.71
N TYR A 109 -21.70 36.21 3.34
CA TYR A 109 -20.48 35.64 2.72
C TYR A 109 -20.55 34.14 2.42
N THR A 110 -21.56 33.42 2.92
CA THR A 110 -21.62 31.94 2.81
C THR A 110 -21.62 31.47 1.37
N ASN A 111 -22.44 32.06 0.50
CA ASN A 111 -22.53 31.62 -0.88
C ASN A 111 -21.19 31.81 -1.61
N ASN A 112 -20.56 32.96 -1.44
CA ASN A 112 -19.27 33.26 -2.07
C ASN A 112 -18.16 32.36 -1.54
N GLN A 113 -18.10 32.14 -0.22
CA GLN A 113 -17.12 31.23 0.37
C GLN A 113 -17.35 29.79 -0.07
N TRP A 114 -18.61 29.34 -0.13
CA TRP A 114 -18.93 28.00 -0.58
C TRP A 114 -18.53 27.77 -2.03
N LEU A 115 -18.78 28.73 -2.93
CA LEU A 115 -18.36 28.65 -4.33
C LEU A 115 -16.84 28.60 -4.46
N ILE A 116 -16.11 29.48 -3.77
CA ILE A 116 -14.63 29.50 -3.79
C ILE A 116 -14.07 28.15 -3.29
N ASN A 117 -14.58 27.65 -2.16
CA ASN A 117 -14.13 26.38 -1.61
C ASN A 117 -14.47 25.21 -2.55
N ASN A 118 -15.64 25.24 -3.19
CA ASN A 118 -16.03 24.21 -4.16
C ASN A 118 -15.09 24.22 -5.38
N ASP A 119 -14.76 25.39 -5.91
CA ASP A 119 -13.84 25.52 -7.05
C ASP A 119 -12.41 25.08 -6.68
N GLN A 120 -11.94 25.41 -5.47
CA GLN A 120 -10.66 24.89 -4.95
C GLN A 120 -10.68 23.36 -4.83
N LEU A 121 -11.76 22.77 -4.32
CA LEU A 121 -11.91 21.33 -4.22
C LEU A 121 -11.94 20.67 -5.60
N LYS A 122 -12.62 21.26 -6.58
CA LYS A 122 -12.62 20.77 -7.96
C LYS A 122 -11.21 20.79 -8.56
N HIS A 123 -10.50 21.90 -8.40
CA HIS A 123 -9.13 22.04 -8.88
C HIS A 123 -8.20 20.98 -8.26
N ASN A 124 -8.26 20.80 -6.94
CA ASN A 124 -7.46 19.78 -6.25
C ASN A 124 -7.79 18.36 -6.73
N ASN A 125 -9.07 18.05 -6.95
CA ASN A 125 -9.48 16.77 -7.51
C ASN A 125 -8.96 16.56 -8.93
N GLU A 126 -8.95 17.61 -9.75
CA GLU A 126 -8.40 17.55 -11.11
C GLU A 126 -6.90 17.27 -11.09
N LEU A 127 -6.13 17.97 -10.24
CA LEU A 127 -4.70 17.72 -10.06
C LEU A 127 -4.41 16.28 -9.65
N ILE A 128 -5.16 15.74 -8.67
CA ILE A 128 -5.02 14.34 -8.24
C ILE A 128 -5.33 13.38 -9.40
N ARG A 129 -6.36 13.67 -10.19
CA ARG A 129 -6.71 12.85 -11.36
C ARG A 129 -5.61 12.88 -12.42
N GLN A 130 -5.04 14.06 -12.69
CA GLN A 130 -3.91 14.20 -13.62
C GLN A 130 -2.70 13.41 -13.13
N GLU A 131 -2.36 13.47 -11.84
CA GLU A 131 -1.29 12.67 -11.24
C GLU A 131 -1.52 11.17 -11.37
N ILE A 132 -2.76 10.70 -11.17
CA ILE A 132 -3.11 9.28 -11.37
C ILE A 132 -2.88 8.86 -12.83
N VAL A 133 -3.33 9.68 -13.79
CA VAL A 133 -3.13 9.41 -15.22
C VAL A 133 -1.64 9.38 -15.57
N ASN A 134 -0.87 10.37 -15.12
CA ASN A 134 0.57 10.43 -15.35
C ASN A 134 1.30 9.21 -14.77
N LYS A 135 0.92 8.77 -13.57
CA LYS A 135 1.50 7.57 -12.96
C LYS A 135 1.13 6.29 -13.70
N ARG A 136 -0.11 6.17 -14.18
CA ARG A 136 -0.54 5.02 -15.00
C ARG A 136 0.25 4.96 -16.31
N GLN A 137 0.40 6.08 -17.02
CA GLN A 137 1.21 6.14 -18.23
C GLN A 137 2.66 5.70 -17.98
N LYS A 138 3.28 6.19 -16.91
CA LYS A 138 4.64 5.76 -16.52
C LYS A 138 4.72 4.25 -16.20
N ILE A 139 3.70 3.70 -15.56
CA ILE A 139 3.62 2.24 -15.30
C ILE A 139 3.52 1.48 -16.63
N ASP A 140 2.69 1.94 -17.55
CA ASP A 140 2.50 1.31 -18.87
C ASP A 140 3.78 1.38 -19.72
N GLU A 141 4.50 2.50 -19.69
CA GLU A 141 5.83 2.66 -20.31
C GLU A 141 6.84 1.67 -19.74
N ILE A 142 6.91 1.54 -18.41
CA ILE A 142 7.83 0.59 -17.75
C ILE A 142 7.44 -0.86 -18.08
N ASN A 143 6.15 -1.19 -18.05
CA ASN A 143 5.67 -2.54 -18.33
C ASN A 143 5.89 -2.94 -19.79
N SER A 144 5.61 -2.04 -20.74
CA SER A 144 5.91 -2.28 -22.16
C SER A 144 7.41 -2.44 -22.40
N TYR A 145 8.25 -1.62 -21.77
CA TYR A 145 9.70 -1.78 -21.84
C TYR A 145 10.17 -3.14 -21.29
N ARG A 146 9.66 -3.55 -20.12
CA ARG A 146 9.96 -4.86 -19.51
C ARG A 146 9.53 -6.00 -20.43
N GLN A 147 8.33 -5.92 -20.99
CA GLN A 147 7.81 -6.93 -21.90
C GLN A 147 8.69 -7.07 -23.14
N LEU A 148 9.09 -5.95 -23.76
CA LEU A 148 9.99 -5.96 -24.91
C LEU A 148 11.34 -6.62 -24.57
N LYS A 149 11.95 -6.26 -23.43
CA LYS A 149 13.23 -6.84 -23.00
C LYS A 149 13.14 -8.34 -22.78
N GLN A 150 12.06 -8.82 -22.19
CA GLN A 150 11.86 -10.26 -22.00
C GLN A 150 11.63 -10.98 -23.34
N GLN A 151 10.82 -10.40 -24.23
CA GLN A 151 10.60 -10.97 -25.57
C GLN A 151 11.88 -11.02 -26.42
N GLU A 152 12.79 -10.04 -26.30
CA GLU A 152 14.10 -10.04 -26.96
C GLU A 152 14.97 -11.23 -26.51
N ILE A 153 14.91 -11.60 -25.24
CA ILE A 153 15.73 -12.67 -24.64
C ILE A 153 15.14 -14.06 -24.91
N LYS A 154 13.82 -14.16 -25.05
CA LYS A 154 13.10 -15.42 -25.31
C LYS A 154 13.75 -16.34 -26.36
N PRO A 155 14.04 -15.91 -27.61
CA PRO A 155 14.61 -16.81 -28.61
C PRO A 155 16.01 -17.31 -28.23
N MET A 156 16.78 -16.52 -27.47
CA MET A 156 18.08 -16.94 -26.97
C MET A 156 17.93 -18.03 -25.89
N LEU A 157 16.96 -17.88 -24.97
CA LEU A 157 16.65 -18.90 -23.97
C LEU A 157 16.18 -20.21 -24.63
N ASP A 158 15.26 -20.11 -25.60
CA ASP A 158 14.77 -21.28 -26.35
C ASP A 158 15.92 -22.00 -27.08
N TYR A 159 16.83 -21.24 -27.70
CA TYR A 159 18.02 -21.81 -28.33
C TYR A 159 18.95 -22.52 -27.34
N LEU A 160 19.21 -21.91 -26.18
CA LEU A 160 20.05 -22.50 -25.14
C LEU A 160 19.41 -23.77 -24.55
N ASN A 161 18.09 -23.77 -24.35
CA ASN A 161 17.37 -24.94 -23.84
C ASN A 161 17.42 -26.10 -24.84
N ASN A 162 17.13 -25.85 -26.11
CA ASN A 162 17.21 -26.89 -27.16
C ASN A 162 18.64 -27.47 -27.28
N LYS A 163 19.65 -26.61 -27.24
CA LYS A 163 21.06 -27.06 -27.27
C LYS A 163 21.43 -27.89 -26.04
N TRP A 164 20.90 -27.54 -24.87
CA TRP A 164 21.09 -28.30 -23.65
C TRP A 164 20.41 -29.68 -23.74
N GLU A 165 19.17 -29.75 -24.23
CA GLU A 165 18.46 -31.01 -24.48
C GLU A 165 19.18 -31.89 -25.50
N GLU A 166 19.68 -31.32 -26.61
CA GLU A 166 20.50 -32.03 -27.59
C GLU A 166 21.78 -32.60 -26.96
N SER A 167 22.48 -31.80 -26.16
CA SER A 167 23.68 -32.27 -25.46
C SER A 167 23.37 -33.39 -24.47
N LEU A 168 22.24 -33.31 -23.76
CA LEU A 168 21.78 -34.34 -22.84
C LEU A 168 21.46 -35.64 -23.59
N ASN A 169 20.71 -35.54 -24.68
CA ASN A 169 20.36 -36.67 -25.54
C ASN A 169 21.61 -37.32 -26.15
N ASN A 170 22.58 -36.52 -26.61
CA ASN A 170 23.85 -37.03 -27.13
C ASN A 170 24.63 -37.80 -26.05
N ASN A 171 24.71 -37.27 -24.82
CA ASN A 171 25.37 -37.94 -23.71
C ASN A 171 24.66 -39.26 -23.32
N ILE A 172 23.32 -39.26 -23.29
CA ILE A 172 22.53 -40.47 -23.01
C ILE A 172 22.74 -41.51 -24.12
N ASN A 173 22.69 -41.12 -25.38
CA ASN A 173 22.91 -42.01 -26.52
C ASN A 173 24.32 -42.61 -26.51
N LEU A 174 25.34 -41.80 -26.23
CA LEU A 174 26.72 -42.28 -26.05
C LEU A 174 26.81 -43.30 -24.90
N GLY A 175 26.17 -43.01 -23.77
CA GLY A 175 26.10 -43.94 -22.63
C GLY A 175 25.45 -45.28 -22.99
N ILE A 176 24.34 -45.25 -23.74
CA ILE A 176 23.65 -46.45 -24.22
C ILE A 176 24.53 -47.24 -25.19
N GLU A 177 25.21 -46.58 -26.14
CA GLU A 177 26.11 -47.25 -27.08
C GLU A 177 27.32 -47.90 -26.38
N ILE A 178 27.89 -47.24 -25.37
CA ILE A 178 28.96 -47.83 -24.54
C ILE A 178 28.46 -49.08 -23.81
N LEU A 179 27.23 -49.06 -23.27
CA LEU A 179 26.64 -50.23 -22.63
C LEU A 179 26.40 -51.36 -23.63
N LYS A 180 25.86 -51.07 -24.81
CA LYS A 180 25.68 -52.07 -25.88
C LYS A 180 26.99 -52.75 -26.27
N LEU A 181 28.08 -51.96 -26.40
CA LEU A 181 29.41 -52.48 -26.69
C LEU A 181 29.95 -53.39 -25.58
N LYS A 182 29.68 -53.09 -24.31
CA LYS A 182 30.07 -53.95 -23.17
C LYS A 182 29.25 -55.24 -23.08
N THR A 183 28.01 -55.24 -23.55
CA THR A 183 27.11 -56.41 -23.50
C THR A 183 27.23 -57.35 -24.69
N LYS A 184 27.92 -56.95 -25.77
CA LYS A 184 28.26 -57.84 -26.89
C LYS A 184 29.46 -58.69 -26.48
N PRO A 185 29.36 -60.04 -26.48
CA PRO A 185 30.46 -60.94 -26.15
C PRO A 185 31.61 -60.87 -27.16
#